data_AF-A0AA43CQM8-F1
#
_entry.id   AF-A0AA43CQM8-F1
#
_cell.length_a   1.000
_cell.length_b   1.000
_cell.length_c   1.000
_cell.angle_alpha   90.00
_cell.angle_beta   90.00
_cell.angle_gamma   90.00
#
_symmetry.space_group_name_H-M   'P 1'
#
loop_
_entity.id
_entity.type
_entity.pdbx_description
1 polymer ?
#
loop_
_entity_poly.entity_id
_entity_poly.type
_entity_poly.pdbx_seq_one_letter_code
_entity_poly.pdbx_strand_id
1 'polypeptide(L)'
;MLGALAYFDRLGRNHAGCFAGRDKIAEVSGIRAKDQARHTAHLEEFGYLEIKRSATDRRKRIYSLIYEASATGDAEEKVRKDADKTAEKVRKDADKICPETAAKSLAARPDLERGAAGRDGVKHQIKYPAKQAAARVENSAQASPVMAAERSETTDARQGGGAAPGRPDQGEMCLLSDVNLRTRNHPKRRKLASERLGAAILVRPELYDRLDAKRWPRWFEAYERAVDAEAERPGAGIPYLAGALKRHSKRERAA
;
A
#
# COMPACT_ATOMS: atom_id res chain seq x y z
N MET A 1 -2.14 -4.59 12.58
CA MET A 1 -0.81 -4.88 13.15
C MET A 1 0.33 -4.13 12.46
N LEU A 2 0.51 -4.29 11.14
CA LEU A 2 1.52 -3.55 10.35
C LEU A 2 1.53 -2.04 10.64
N GLY A 3 0.35 -1.40 10.66
CA GLY A 3 0.24 0.02 11.01
C GLY A 3 0.76 0.38 12.41
N ALA A 4 0.61 -0.51 13.40
CA ALA A 4 1.15 -0.29 14.75
C ALA A 4 2.68 -0.42 14.77
N LEU A 5 3.24 -1.39 14.03
CA LEU A 5 4.69 -1.50 13.86
C LEU A 5 5.24 -0.26 13.15
N ALA A 6 4.58 0.21 12.09
CA ALA A 6 4.97 1.42 11.36
C ALA A 6 4.85 2.69 12.21
N TYR A 7 3.87 2.74 13.11
CA TYR A 7 3.73 3.83 14.07
C TYR A 7 4.91 3.91 15.03
N PHE A 8 5.38 2.76 15.54
CA PHE A 8 6.54 2.70 16.43
C PHE A 8 7.88 2.70 15.70
N ASP A 9 7.90 2.41 14.40
CA ASP A 9 9.03 2.60 13.51
C ASP A 9 9.20 4.09 13.15
N ARG A 10 9.32 4.90 14.21
CA ARG A 10 9.38 6.36 14.16
C ARG A 10 10.64 6.87 13.44
N LEU A 11 11.56 5.96 13.10
CA LEU A 11 12.82 6.20 12.43
C LEU A 11 13.04 5.26 11.24
N GLY A 12 11.99 4.80 10.55
CA GLY A 12 12.08 3.82 9.43
C GLY A 12 13.09 4.13 8.31
N ARG A 13 13.72 5.33 8.30
CA ARG A 13 14.87 5.69 7.44
C ARG A 13 16.26 5.34 8.00
N ASN A 14 16.41 5.16 9.31
CA ASN A 14 17.70 4.87 9.96
C ASN A 14 17.88 3.37 10.25
N HIS A 15 16.92 2.52 9.87
CA HIS A 15 16.93 1.07 10.13
C HIS A 15 17.14 0.68 11.60
N ALA A 16 16.91 1.59 12.54
CA ALA A 16 17.06 1.32 13.97
C ALA A 16 16.00 0.32 14.48
N GLY A 17 14.89 0.20 13.75
CA GLY A 17 13.77 -0.68 14.04
C GLY A 17 12.90 -0.19 15.19
N CYS A 18 11.81 -0.91 15.41
CA CYS A 18 10.85 -0.70 16.46
C CYS A 18 11.28 -1.46 17.73
N PHE A 19 11.45 -0.71 18.82
CA PHE A 19 11.80 -1.21 20.15
C PHE A 19 10.57 -1.42 21.06
N ALA A 20 9.36 -1.29 20.52
CA ALA A 20 8.16 -1.45 21.32
C ALA A 20 8.03 -2.88 21.84
N GLY A 21 7.68 -3.00 23.12
CA GLY A 21 7.40 -4.30 23.74
C GLY A 21 6.16 -4.96 23.13
N ARG A 22 6.08 -6.29 23.28
CA ARG A 22 5.00 -7.12 22.75
C ARG A 22 3.61 -6.60 23.14
N ASP A 23 3.46 -6.25 24.41
CA ASP A 23 2.19 -5.79 24.98
C ASP A 23 1.77 -4.44 24.42
N LYS A 24 2.73 -3.53 24.21
CA LYS A 24 2.44 -2.21 23.62
C LYS A 24 2.01 -2.33 22.16
N ILE A 25 2.64 -3.22 21.40
CA ILE A 25 2.25 -3.50 20.01
C ILE A 25 0.84 -4.12 19.98
N ALA A 26 0.54 -5.04 20.89
CA ALA A 26 -0.77 -5.67 21.01
C ALA A 26 -1.86 -4.63 21.35
N GLU A 27 -1.59 -3.76 22.34
CA GLU A 27 -2.47 -2.66 22.75
C GLU A 27 -2.80 -1.73 21.58
N VAL A 28 -1.78 -1.21 20.87
CA VAL A 28 -2.01 -0.26 19.76
C VAL A 28 -2.65 -0.93 18.54
N SER A 29 -2.37 -2.21 18.30
CA SER A 29 -2.99 -2.94 17.19
C SER A 29 -4.40 -3.45 17.50
N GLY A 30 -4.87 -3.38 18.75
CA GLY A 30 -6.15 -3.93 19.18
C GLY A 30 -6.20 -5.47 19.16
N ILE A 31 -5.04 -6.13 19.13
CA ILE A 31 -4.92 -7.59 19.06
C ILE A 31 -4.63 -8.12 20.47
N ARG A 32 -5.16 -9.29 20.82
CA ARG A 32 -4.82 -9.94 22.08
C ARG A 32 -3.32 -10.29 22.10
N ALA A 33 -2.66 -10.05 23.24
CA ALA A 33 -1.22 -10.28 23.38
C ALA A 33 -0.78 -11.71 23.02
N LYS A 34 -1.64 -12.71 23.20
CA LYS A 34 -1.40 -14.11 22.82
C LYS A 34 -1.32 -14.34 21.30
N ASP A 35 -2.11 -13.60 20.52
CA ASP A 35 -2.21 -13.79 19.07
C ASP A 35 -1.17 -12.95 18.31
N GLN A 36 -0.63 -11.92 18.97
CA GLN A 36 0.38 -11.02 18.42
C GLN A 36 1.63 -11.78 17.93
N ALA A 37 2.09 -12.80 18.65
CA ALA A 37 3.27 -13.59 18.25
C ALA A 37 3.06 -14.34 16.93
N ARG A 38 1.85 -14.88 16.71
CA ARG A 38 1.48 -15.58 15.48
C ARG A 38 1.46 -14.61 14.30
N HIS A 39 0.87 -13.43 14.49
CA HIS A 39 0.83 -12.42 13.44
C HIS A 39 2.21 -11.85 13.11
N THR A 40 3.10 -11.64 14.10
CA THR A 40 4.50 -11.27 13.80
C THR A 40 5.21 -12.34 12.96
N ALA A 41 5.00 -13.61 13.28
CA ALA A 41 5.63 -14.71 12.56
C ALA A 41 5.15 -14.79 11.10
N HIS A 42 3.84 -14.62 10.86
CA HIS A 42 3.33 -14.54 9.49
C HIS A 42 3.91 -13.34 8.72
N LEU A 43 4.04 -12.18 9.36
CA LEU A 43 4.62 -10.99 8.71
C LEU A 43 6.11 -11.17 8.36
N GLU A 44 6.84 -11.92 9.19
CA GLU A 44 8.22 -12.33 8.92
C GLU A 44 8.29 -13.34 7.76
N GLU A 45 7.41 -14.35 7.75
CA GLU A 45 7.30 -15.34 6.68
C GLU A 45 6.99 -14.70 5.32
N PHE A 46 6.08 -13.71 5.29
CA PHE A 46 5.76 -12.96 4.07
C PHE A 46 6.84 -11.92 3.69
N GLY A 47 7.91 -11.77 4.47
CA GLY A 47 9.00 -10.84 4.17
C GLY A 47 8.66 -9.36 4.38
N TYR A 48 7.59 -9.04 5.11
CA TYR A 48 7.26 -7.65 5.47
C TYR A 48 8.02 -7.16 6.70
N LEU A 49 8.55 -8.08 7.51
CA LEU A 49 9.14 -7.79 8.80
C LEU A 49 10.43 -8.58 9.01
N GLU A 50 11.49 -7.92 9.47
CA GLU A 50 12.71 -8.57 9.94
C GLU A 50 12.77 -8.48 11.48
N ILE A 51 12.97 -9.60 12.16
CA ILE A 51 13.04 -9.65 13.63
C ILE A 51 14.48 -9.93 14.06
N LYS A 52 15.16 -8.91 14.59
CA LYS A 52 16.51 -9.02 15.15
C LYS A 52 16.48 -9.02 16.67
N ARG A 53 17.50 -9.62 17.31
CA ARG A 53 17.72 -9.45 18.76
C ARG A 53 18.59 -8.23 18.99
N SER A 54 18.29 -7.45 20.02
CA SER A 54 19.13 -6.31 20.38
C SER A 54 20.53 -6.77 20.81
N ALA A 55 21.57 -6.06 20.35
CA ALA A 55 22.95 -6.32 20.72
C ALA A 55 23.22 -6.03 22.20
N THR A 56 22.56 -4.99 22.74
CA THR A 56 22.70 -4.58 24.15
C THR A 56 21.91 -5.50 25.08
N ASP A 57 20.71 -5.92 24.67
CA ASP A 57 19.84 -6.78 25.48
C ASP A 57 19.21 -7.88 24.62
N ARG A 58 19.76 -9.09 24.72
CA ARG A 58 19.29 -10.26 23.96
C ARG A 58 17.86 -10.67 24.25
N ARG A 59 17.24 -10.19 25.35
CA ARG A 59 15.84 -10.45 25.67
C ARG A 59 14.90 -9.59 24.84
N LYS A 60 15.36 -8.43 24.37
CA LYS A 60 14.57 -7.51 23.56
C LYS A 60 14.67 -7.88 22.08
N ARG A 61 13.52 -7.86 21.41
CA ARG A 61 13.41 -8.01 19.96
C ARG A 61 13.27 -6.62 19.33
N ILE A 62 13.94 -6.44 18.20
CA ILE A 62 13.89 -5.25 17.37
C ILE A 62 13.15 -5.66 16.11
N TYR A 63 12.06 -4.97 15.81
CA TYR A 63 11.21 -5.23 14.65
C TYR A 63 11.51 -4.22 13.56
N SER A 64 12.05 -4.62 12.42
CA SER A 64 12.37 -3.72 11.30
C SER A 64 11.43 -3.97 10.13
N LEU A 65 10.73 -2.92 9.66
CA LEU A 65 9.82 -3.04 8.52
C LEU A 65 10.58 -2.93 7.19
N ILE A 66 10.21 -3.80 6.25
CA ILE A 66 10.73 -3.78 4.89
C ILE A 66 9.70 -3.04 4.02
N TYR A 67 9.98 -1.76 3.73
CA TYR A 67 9.06 -0.89 2.98
C TYR A 67 9.16 -1.05 1.46
N GLU A 68 10.38 -1.32 0.98
CA GLU A 68 10.59 -1.63 -0.42
C GLU A 68 10.41 -3.13 -0.57
N ALA A 69 9.36 -3.54 -1.29
CA ALA A 69 9.27 -4.88 -1.87
C ALA A 69 10.28 -5.01 -3.02
N SER A 70 11.52 -4.57 -2.81
CA SER A 70 12.62 -4.74 -3.76
C SER A 70 12.93 -6.23 -3.78
N ALA A 71 12.21 -6.93 -4.67
CA ALA A 71 12.53 -8.26 -5.16
C ALA A 71 12.99 -9.24 -4.06
N THR A 72 12.07 -9.71 -3.23
CA THR A 72 12.26 -10.94 -2.44
C THR A 72 12.25 -12.18 -3.35
N GLY A 73 13.04 -12.17 -4.43
CA GLY A 73 13.29 -13.37 -5.25
C GLY A 73 13.88 -14.50 -4.39
N ASP A 74 14.68 -14.13 -3.38
CA ASP A 74 15.37 -15.10 -2.53
C ASP A 74 14.46 -15.77 -1.47
N ALA A 75 13.39 -15.09 -1.03
CA ALA A 75 12.46 -15.66 -0.07
C ALA A 75 11.49 -16.64 -0.74
N GLU A 76 10.97 -16.29 -1.92
CA GLU A 76 10.18 -17.22 -2.75
C GLU A 76 11.02 -18.42 -3.18
N GLU A 77 12.31 -18.22 -3.51
CA GLU A 77 13.22 -19.31 -3.87
C GLU A 77 13.48 -20.27 -2.69
N LYS A 78 13.60 -19.76 -1.45
CA LYS A 78 13.73 -20.60 -0.26
C LYS A 78 12.45 -21.41 0.02
N VAL A 79 11.27 -20.78 -0.05
CA VAL A 79 10.00 -21.48 0.14
C VAL A 79 9.78 -22.55 -0.94
N ARG A 80 10.14 -22.28 -2.19
CA ARG A 80 10.13 -23.30 -3.26
C ARG A 80 11.08 -24.46 -2.98
N LYS A 81 12.33 -24.18 -2.59
CA LYS A 81 13.33 -25.22 -2.27
C LYS A 81 12.92 -26.09 -1.08
N ASP A 82 12.26 -25.52 -0.08
CA ASP A 82 11.77 -26.29 1.08
C ASP A 82 10.52 -27.12 0.74
N ALA A 83 9.63 -26.61 -0.12
CA ALA A 83 8.51 -27.38 -0.67
C ALA A 83 9.00 -28.57 -1.53
N ASP A 84 10.00 -28.36 -2.37
CA ASP A 84 10.59 -29.41 -3.21
C ASP A 84 11.27 -30.51 -2.38
N LYS A 85 12.01 -30.15 -1.32
CA LYS A 85 12.58 -31.13 -0.38
C LYS A 85 11.52 -31.94 0.37
N THR A 86 10.40 -31.31 0.71
CA THR A 86 9.28 -31.99 1.39
C THR A 86 8.61 -32.97 0.43
N ALA A 87 8.38 -32.59 -0.82
CA ALA A 87 7.84 -33.47 -1.85
C ALA A 87 8.78 -34.64 -2.17
N GLU A 88 10.09 -34.42 -2.22
CA GLU A 88 11.09 -35.46 -2.44
C GLU A 88 11.12 -36.47 -1.28
N LYS A 89 10.99 -36.02 -0.04
CA LYS A 89 10.91 -36.88 1.14
C LYS A 89 9.65 -37.75 1.11
N VAL A 90 8.49 -37.17 0.76
CA VAL A 90 7.23 -37.91 0.59
C VAL A 90 7.33 -38.96 -0.52
N ARG A 91 8.01 -38.68 -1.64
CA ARG A 91 8.24 -39.67 -2.70
C ARG A 91 9.14 -40.83 -2.24
N LYS A 92 10.26 -40.52 -1.59
CA LYS A 92 11.18 -41.55 -1.03
C LYS A 92 10.52 -42.42 0.03
N ASP A 93 9.62 -41.84 0.82
CA ASP A 93 8.85 -42.60 1.82
C ASP A 93 7.72 -43.42 1.16
N ALA A 94 7.10 -42.94 0.08
CA ALA A 94 6.12 -43.70 -0.69
C ALA A 94 6.72 -44.93 -1.39
N ASP A 95 7.94 -44.81 -1.93
CA ASP A 95 8.64 -45.93 -2.57
C ASP A 95 9.09 -47.01 -1.57
N LYS A 96 9.15 -46.68 -0.27
CA LYS A 96 9.41 -47.65 0.82
C LYS A 96 8.16 -48.35 1.33
N ILE A 97 6.96 -47.90 0.95
CA ILE A 97 5.72 -48.60 1.28
C ILE A 97 5.56 -49.74 0.27
N CYS A 98 5.89 -50.96 0.69
CA CYS A 98 5.75 -52.15 -0.14
C CYS A 98 4.32 -52.26 -0.71
N PRO A 99 4.14 -52.49 -2.03
CA PRO A 99 2.82 -52.62 -2.65
C PRO A 99 2.01 -53.81 -2.11
N GLU A 100 2.66 -54.78 -1.47
CA GLU A 100 2.00 -55.94 -0.83
C GLU A 100 1.09 -55.56 0.35
N THR A 101 1.37 -54.47 1.07
CA THR A 101 0.53 -54.03 2.19
C THR A 101 -0.71 -53.27 1.75
N ALA A 102 -0.68 -52.61 0.58
CA ALA A 102 -1.85 -51.90 0.05
C ALA A 102 -2.94 -52.87 -0.44
N ALA A 103 -2.54 -53.96 -1.12
CA ALA A 103 -3.47 -55.00 -1.59
C ALA A 103 -4.17 -55.76 -0.44
N LYS A 104 -3.48 -55.99 0.69
CA LYS A 104 -4.10 -56.59 1.89
C LYS A 104 -5.06 -55.64 2.63
N SER A 105 -4.88 -54.32 2.51
CA SER A 105 -5.78 -53.35 3.16
C SER A 105 -7.12 -53.15 2.43
N LEU A 106 -7.16 -53.32 1.10
CA LEU A 106 -8.40 -53.27 0.33
C LEU A 106 -9.26 -54.54 0.44
N ALA A 107 -8.63 -55.72 0.65
CA ALA A 107 -9.35 -56.98 0.80
C ALA A 107 -10.09 -57.15 2.15
N ALA A 108 -9.85 -56.27 3.13
CA ALA A 108 -10.39 -56.38 4.49
C ALA A 108 -11.67 -55.56 4.74
N ARG A 109 -12.31 -54.97 3.72
CA ARG A 109 -13.54 -54.17 3.86
C ARG A 109 -14.59 -54.47 2.78
N PRO A 110 -15.33 -55.59 2.88
CA PRO A 110 -16.45 -55.88 1.97
C PRO A 110 -17.74 -55.06 2.22
N ASP A 111 -17.81 -54.24 3.29
CA ASP A 111 -19.11 -53.71 3.76
C ASP A 111 -19.45 -52.26 3.36
N LEU A 112 -18.78 -51.66 2.37
CA LEU A 112 -19.02 -50.24 1.99
C LEU A 112 -19.83 -50.02 0.70
N GLU A 113 -20.31 -51.05 0.02
CA GLU A 113 -21.10 -50.86 -1.22
C GLU A 113 -22.60 -50.60 -1.00
N ARG A 114 -23.08 -50.51 0.25
CA ARG A 114 -24.51 -50.32 0.54
C ARG A 114 -24.79 -48.97 1.20
N GLY A 115 -24.66 -47.87 0.44
CA GLY A 115 -24.94 -46.54 0.99
C GLY A 115 -25.00 -45.36 0.01
N ALA A 116 -25.23 -45.59 -1.29
CA ALA A 116 -25.25 -44.55 -2.32
C ALA A 116 -26.67 -44.17 -2.83
N ALA A 117 -27.72 -44.43 -2.04
CA ALA A 117 -29.08 -43.99 -2.38
C ALA A 117 -29.73 -43.30 -1.17
N GLY A 118 -29.93 -41.98 -1.27
CA GLY A 118 -30.76 -41.21 -0.34
C GLY A 118 -29.99 -40.23 0.55
N ARG A 119 -29.61 -39.08 0.01
CA ARG A 119 -29.54 -37.83 0.79
C ARG A 119 -30.18 -36.70 0.02
N ASP A 120 -31.50 -36.69 0.12
CA ASP A 120 -32.33 -35.53 -0.17
C ASP A 120 -31.96 -34.36 0.77
N GLY A 121 -31.66 -33.24 0.14
CA GLY A 121 -31.92 -31.86 0.58
C GLY A 121 -31.95 -31.54 2.08
N VAL A 122 -30.79 -31.39 2.71
CA VAL A 122 -30.69 -30.57 3.93
C VAL A 122 -30.36 -29.13 3.54
N LYS A 123 -31.40 -28.31 3.32
CA LYS A 123 -31.29 -26.86 3.18
C LYS A 123 -30.98 -26.25 4.56
N HIS A 124 -29.70 -26.05 4.87
CA HIS A 124 -29.33 -25.19 6.01
C HIS A 124 -29.61 -23.72 5.65
N GLN A 125 -30.76 -23.21 6.10
CA GLN A 125 -31.03 -21.78 6.16
C GLN A 125 -30.10 -21.13 7.20
N ILE A 126 -29.05 -20.47 6.73
CA ILE A 126 -28.26 -19.55 7.54
C ILE A 126 -29.09 -18.29 7.73
N LYS A 127 -29.75 -18.20 8.89
CA LYS A 127 -30.54 -17.05 9.32
C LYS A 127 -29.58 -16.00 9.89
N TYR A 128 -29.17 -15.02 9.08
CA TYR A 128 -28.44 -13.86 9.57
C TYR A 128 -29.38 -12.94 10.37
N PRO A 129 -29.10 -12.62 11.65
CA PRO A 129 -29.81 -11.55 12.32
C PRO A 129 -29.26 -10.20 11.83
N ALA A 130 -29.97 -9.59 10.88
CA ALA A 130 -29.83 -8.17 10.60
C ALA A 130 -30.54 -7.38 11.70
N LYS A 131 -29.79 -6.78 12.64
CA LYS A 131 -30.24 -5.63 13.44
C LYS A 131 -29.08 -5.05 14.25
N GLN A 132 -29.06 -3.70 14.27
CA GLN A 132 -28.29 -2.79 15.14
C GLN A 132 -26.95 -2.27 14.62
N ALA A 133 -27.04 -1.24 13.76
CA ALA A 133 -26.12 -0.10 13.80
C ALA A 133 -26.80 1.12 13.14
N ALA A 134 -27.93 1.54 13.73
CA ALA A 134 -28.45 2.89 13.56
C ALA A 134 -28.32 3.59 14.93
N ALA A 135 -27.93 4.85 14.89
CA ALA A 135 -27.71 5.80 15.99
C ALA A 135 -26.25 5.96 16.48
N ARG A 136 -25.89 7.24 16.68
CA ARG A 136 -24.61 7.87 17.13
C ARG A 136 -23.58 8.08 16.02
N VAL A 137 -23.17 9.29 15.63
CA VAL A 137 -23.19 10.61 16.27
C VAL A 137 -23.27 11.70 15.19
N GLU A 138 -24.38 12.43 15.16
CA GLU A 138 -24.39 13.83 14.72
C GLU A 138 -23.84 14.65 15.90
N ASN A 139 -22.77 15.44 15.67
CA ASN A 139 -22.43 16.69 16.37
C ASN A 139 -20.92 16.98 16.28
N SER A 140 -20.53 17.89 15.38
CA SER A 140 -19.51 18.92 15.65
C SER A 140 -19.32 19.81 14.41
N ALA A 141 -20.39 20.52 14.06
CA ALA A 141 -20.26 21.81 13.39
C ALA A 141 -20.10 22.87 14.50
N GLN A 142 -18.88 23.35 14.73
CA GLN A 142 -18.69 24.65 15.35
C GLN A 142 -17.63 25.44 14.61
N ALA A 143 -18.10 26.58 14.12
CA ALA A 143 -17.38 27.60 13.40
C ALA A 143 -16.31 28.25 14.27
N SER A 144 -15.27 28.75 13.61
CA SER A 144 -14.54 29.93 14.04
C SER A 144 -14.21 30.75 12.80
N PRO A 145 -14.76 31.97 12.66
CA PRO A 145 -14.29 32.98 11.72
C PRO A 145 -13.19 33.84 12.36
N VAL A 146 -12.73 34.88 11.66
CA VAL A 146 -11.84 35.98 12.11
C VAL A 146 -10.35 35.62 11.90
N MET A 147 -9.54 36.26 11.03
CA MET A 147 -9.34 37.69 10.76
C MET A 147 -8.97 37.98 9.30
N ALA A 148 -9.49 39.09 8.79
CA ALA A 148 -8.96 39.83 7.66
C ALA A 148 -7.82 40.77 8.10
N ALA A 149 -6.79 40.91 7.26
CA ALA A 149 -5.85 42.04 7.24
C ALA A 149 -5.38 42.15 5.78
N GLU A 150 -5.92 43.07 4.98
CA GLU A 150 -5.49 44.47 4.82
C GLU A 150 -4.08 44.67 4.21
N ARG A 151 -4.11 45.15 2.96
CA ARG A 151 -3.36 46.29 2.38
C ARG A 151 -1.83 46.25 2.23
N SER A 152 -1.40 46.33 0.97
CA SER A 152 -0.47 47.34 0.38
C SER A 152 -0.21 46.87 -1.06
N GLU A 153 -0.64 47.51 -2.16
CA GLU A 153 -0.42 48.87 -2.70
C GLU A 153 1.03 49.35 -2.75
N THR A 154 1.37 49.92 -3.93
CA THR A 154 2.57 50.66 -4.36
C THR A 154 3.78 49.81 -4.81
N THR A 155 4.45 50.03 -5.94
CA THR A 155 4.56 51.21 -6.83
C THR A 155 5.14 50.81 -8.18
N ASP A 156 4.68 51.52 -9.22
CA ASP A 156 5.35 51.73 -10.52
C ASP A 156 6.80 52.22 -10.37
N ALA A 157 7.69 51.74 -11.25
CA ALA A 157 8.91 52.46 -11.59
C ALA A 157 9.29 52.24 -13.07
N ARG A 158 9.48 53.39 -13.72
CA ARG A 158 9.75 53.68 -15.14
C ARG A 158 11.08 53.13 -15.67
N GLN A 159 11.04 52.86 -16.97
CA GLN A 159 11.98 53.23 -18.05
C GLN A 159 13.45 53.58 -17.70
N GLY A 160 14.37 52.91 -18.40
CA GLY A 160 15.73 53.40 -18.64
C GLY A 160 16.41 52.59 -19.74
N GLY A 161 16.35 53.09 -20.98
CA GLY A 161 17.17 52.61 -22.09
C GLY A 161 18.63 53.03 -21.92
N GLY A 162 19.54 52.15 -22.33
CA GLY A 162 20.98 52.42 -22.34
C GLY A 162 21.69 51.33 -23.12
N ALA A 163 21.89 51.59 -24.41
CA ALA A 163 22.74 50.80 -25.29
C ALA A 163 24.20 51.18 -25.08
N ALA A 164 25.07 50.22 -24.76
CA ALA A 164 26.52 50.29 -24.96
C ALA A 164 27.17 48.89 -24.83
N PRO A 165 28.33 48.64 -25.47
CA PRO A 165 28.62 47.38 -26.15
C PRO A 165 29.58 46.45 -25.39
N GLY A 166 29.58 45.18 -25.81
CA GLY A 166 30.72 44.28 -25.65
C GLY A 166 30.79 43.52 -24.33
N ARG A 167 30.09 42.38 -24.23
CA ARG A 167 30.46 41.30 -23.31
C ARG A 167 30.73 40.02 -24.10
N PRO A 168 31.82 39.31 -23.78
CA PRO A 168 32.18 38.08 -24.47
C PRO A 168 31.14 37.00 -24.20
N ASP A 169 30.97 36.18 -25.22
CA ASP A 169 30.12 35.00 -25.34
C ASP A 169 30.17 34.11 -24.07
N GLN A 170 29.16 34.24 -23.21
CA GLN A 170 28.91 33.36 -22.05
C GLN A 170 27.58 32.60 -22.22
N GLY A 171 27.15 32.38 -23.46
CA GLY A 171 25.82 31.85 -23.78
C GLY A 171 25.57 30.39 -23.43
N GLU A 172 26.60 29.58 -23.15
CA GLU A 172 26.43 28.12 -23.04
C GLU A 172 26.59 27.51 -21.63
N MET A 173 26.96 28.29 -20.61
CA MET A 173 27.22 27.73 -19.26
C MET A 173 26.02 27.80 -18.29
N CYS A 174 24.91 28.44 -18.63
CA CYS A 174 23.75 28.57 -17.74
C CYS A 174 22.61 27.54 -17.97
N LEU A 175 22.63 26.77 -19.06
CA LEU A 175 21.57 25.76 -19.29
C LEU A 175 21.78 24.47 -18.49
N LEU A 176 23.01 24.14 -18.11
CA LEU A 176 23.34 22.93 -17.35
C LEU A 176 23.03 23.03 -15.84
N SER A 177 22.94 24.25 -15.28
CA SER A 177 22.59 24.46 -13.87
C SER A 177 21.09 24.33 -13.61
N ASP A 178 20.24 24.81 -14.53
CA ASP A 178 18.78 24.74 -14.39
C ASP A 178 18.21 23.33 -14.59
N VAL A 179 18.81 22.54 -15.49
CA VAL A 179 18.43 21.13 -15.69
C VAL A 179 18.72 20.28 -14.45
N ASN A 180 19.83 20.58 -13.74
CA ASN A 180 20.20 19.89 -12.50
C ASN A 180 19.29 20.22 -11.30
N LEU A 181 18.75 21.45 -11.24
CA LEU A 181 17.81 21.85 -10.18
C LEU A 181 16.42 21.26 -10.37
N ARG A 182 15.96 21.14 -11.63
CA ARG A 182 14.66 20.50 -11.96
C ARG A 182 14.66 19.00 -11.65
N THR A 183 15.73 18.29 -11.99
CA THR A 183 15.84 16.83 -11.74
C THR A 183 16.04 16.51 -10.26
N ARG A 184 16.87 17.25 -9.52
CA ARG A 184 17.09 17.02 -8.07
C ARG A 184 15.85 17.22 -7.21
N ASN A 185 14.99 18.19 -7.56
CA ASN A 185 13.79 18.50 -6.77
C ASN A 185 12.54 17.74 -7.22
N HIS A 186 12.60 17.02 -8.34
CA HIS A 186 11.49 16.24 -8.89
C HIS A 186 10.86 15.27 -7.89
N PRO A 187 11.59 14.39 -7.16
CA PRO A 187 10.98 13.43 -6.25
C PRO A 187 10.25 14.09 -5.07
N LYS A 188 10.80 15.20 -4.54
CA LYS A 188 10.15 15.96 -3.45
C LYS A 188 8.86 16.63 -3.93
N ARG A 189 8.87 17.23 -5.12
CA ARG A 189 7.69 17.85 -5.74
C ARG A 189 6.61 16.82 -6.04
N ARG A 190 6.99 15.66 -6.59
CA ARG A 190 6.09 14.54 -6.89
C ARG A 190 5.41 14.00 -5.63
N LYS A 191 6.16 13.84 -4.53
CA LYS A 191 5.60 13.44 -3.24
C LYS A 191 4.55 14.44 -2.74
N LEU A 192 4.88 15.73 -2.69
CA LEU A 192 3.94 16.77 -2.24
C LEU A 192 2.71 16.87 -3.15
N ALA A 193 2.90 16.73 -4.46
CA ALA A 193 1.82 16.69 -5.45
C ALA A 193 0.89 15.49 -5.21
N SER A 194 1.44 14.31 -4.93
CA SER A 194 0.65 13.11 -4.62
C SER A 194 -0.17 13.28 -3.34
N GLU A 195 0.39 13.89 -2.30
CA GLU A 195 -0.32 14.16 -1.04
C GLU A 195 -1.47 15.16 -1.24
N ARG A 196 -1.22 16.24 -2.00
CA ARG A 196 -2.24 17.24 -2.35
C ARG A 196 -3.38 16.65 -3.17
N LEU A 197 -3.05 15.84 -4.19
CA LEU A 197 -4.05 15.17 -5.01
C LEU A 197 -4.84 14.14 -4.21
N GLY A 198 -4.18 13.36 -3.36
CA GLY A 198 -4.86 12.43 -2.44
C GLY A 198 -5.87 13.16 -1.56
N ALA A 199 -5.47 14.26 -0.92
CA ALA A 199 -6.37 15.08 -0.12
C ALA A 199 -7.52 15.68 -0.93
N ALA A 200 -7.26 16.16 -2.15
CA ALA A 200 -8.27 16.74 -3.01
C ALA A 200 -9.31 15.72 -3.52
N ILE A 201 -8.88 14.47 -3.77
CA ILE A 201 -9.76 13.37 -4.16
C ILE A 201 -10.69 13.00 -3.00
N LEU A 202 -10.19 12.96 -1.77
CA LEU A 202 -11.01 12.67 -0.59
C LEU A 202 -12.15 13.68 -0.37
N VAL A 203 -11.93 14.96 -0.72
CA VAL A 203 -12.95 16.02 -0.62
C VAL A 203 -13.95 15.98 -1.79
N ARG A 204 -13.65 15.23 -2.86
CA ARG A 204 -14.48 15.13 -4.07
C ARG A 204 -14.89 13.67 -4.31
N PRO A 205 -15.89 13.15 -3.56
CA PRO A 205 -16.32 11.76 -3.67
C PRO A 205 -16.79 11.39 -5.09
N GLU A 206 -17.29 12.34 -5.88
CA GLU A 206 -17.64 12.12 -7.30
C GLU A 206 -16.47 11.67 -8.17
N LEU A 207 -15.25 12.08 -7.81
CA LEU A 207 -14.05 11.50 -8.43
C LEU A 207 -13.98 10.06 -7.97
N TYR A 208 -13.87 9.77 -6.68
CA TYR A 208 -13.66 8.42 -6.16
C TYR A 208 -14.73 7.38 -6.61
N ASP A 209 -16.01 7.73 -6.57
CA ASP A 209 -17.12 6.83 -6.91
C ASP A 209 -17.14 6.45 -8.40
N ARG A 210 -16.68 7.34 -9.27
CA ARG A 210 -16.50 7.07 -10.72
C ARG A 210 -15.17 6.38 -11.01
N LEU A 211 -14.30 6.28 -10.01
CA LEU A 211 -12.93 5.79 -10.08
C LEU A 211 -12.75 4.42 -9.44
N ASP A 212 -13.83 3.74 -9.05
CA ASP A 212 -13.74 2.37 -8.52
C ASP A 212 -12.83 1.54 -9.44
N ALA A 213 -11.69 1.11 -8.89
CA ALA A 213 -10.56 0.56 -9.64
C ALA A 213 -10.96 -0.70 -10.42
N LYS A 214 -12.08 -1.34 -10.04
CA LYS A 214 -12.69 -2.46 -10.77
C LYS A 214 -13.25 -2.08 -12.15
N ARG A 215 -13.68 -0.82 -12.36
CA ARG A 215 -14.25 -0.35 -13.63
C ARG A 215 -13.23 0.35 -14.53
N TRP A 216 -12.15 0.89 -13.97
CA TRP A 216 -11.18 1.64 -14.75
C TRP A 216 -9.74 1.08 -14.62
N PRO A 217 -9.35 0.10 -15.45
CA PRO A 217 -8.02 -0.51 -15.39
C PRO A 217 -6.87 0.48 -15.68
N ARG A 218 -7.18 1.66 -16.24
CA ARG A 218 -6.20 2.74 -16.51
C ARG A 218 -6.23 3.87 -15.48
N TRP A 219 -6.91 3.68 -14.35
CA TRP A 219 -6.96 4.69 -13.30
C TRP A 219 -5.57 5.05 -12.78
N PHE A 220 -4.74 4.04 -12.50
CA PHE A 220 -3.40 4.25 -11.97
C PHE A 220 -2.54 5.12 -12.91
N GLU A 221 -2.55 4.83 -14.22
CA GLU A 221 -1.86 5.65 -15.22
C GLU A 221 -2.38 7.09 -15.26
N ALA A 222 -3.70 7.28 -15.16
CA ALA A 222 -4.29 8.62 -15.14
C ALA A 222 -3.91 9.40 -13.87
N TYR A 223 -3.84 8.71 -12.73
CA TYR A 223 -3.40 9.28 -11.46
C TYR A 223 -1.93 9.66 -11.49
N GLU A 224 -1.03 8.79 -11.97
CA GLU A 224 0.40 9.12 -12.07
C GLU A 224 0.62 10.36 -12.96
N ARG A 225 -0.05 10.43 -14.11
CA ARG A 225 0.05 11.61 -14.99
C ARG A 225 -0.53 12.87 -14.36
N ALA A 226 -1.54 12.74 -13.50
CA ALA A 226 -2.05 13.88 -12.73
C ALA A 226 -1.06 14.34 -11.66
N VAL A 227 -0.37 13.40 -11.00
CA VAL A 227 0.70 13.71 -10.05
C VAL A 227 1.85 14.43 -10.74
N ASP A 228 2.22 14.01 -11.95
CA ASP A 228 3.25 14.68 -12.74
C ASP A 228 2.80 16.09 -13.15
N ALA A 229 1.56 16.25 -13.63
CA ALA A 229 1.00 17.57 -13.95
C ALA A 229 0.93 18.51 -12.74
N GLU A 230 0.54 18.00 -11.57
CA GLU A 230 0.49 18.75 -10.31
C GLU A 230 1.89 19.10 -9.79
N ALA A 231 2.86 18.21 -10.00
CA ALA A 231 4.25 18.45 -9.67
C ALA A 231 4.85 19.55 -10.54
N GLU A 232 4.54 19.58 -11.84
CA GLU A 232 4.96 20.62 -12.79
C GLU A 232 4.29 21.97 -12.50
N ARG A 233 2.94 21.96 -12.37
CA ARG A 233 2.12 23.14 -12.14
C ARG A 233 1.09 22.84 -11.03
N PRO A 234 1.29 23.35 -9.80
CA PRO A 234 0.34 23.20 -8.71
C PRO A 234 -1.08 23.63 -9.14
N GLY A 235 -2.07 22.79 -8.86
CA GLY A 235 -3.46 22.94 -9.27
C GLY A 235 -3.83 22.29 -10.62
N ALA A 236 -2.87 21.78 -11.39
CA ALA A 236 -3.15 21.17 -12.70
C ALA A 236 -3.60 19.69 -12.61
N GLY A 237 -3.35 18.99 -11.51
CA GLY A 237 -3.66 17.57 -11.40
C GLY A 237 -5.16 17.27 -11.32
N ILE A 238 -5.94 18.10 -10.62
CA ILE A 238 -7.40 17.88 -10.51
C ILE A 238 -8.11 18.07 -11.87
N PRO A 239 -7.87 19.16 -12.64
CA PRO A 239 -8.39 19.28 -14.00
C PRO A 239 -7.99 18.11 -14.90
N TYR A 240 -6.75 17.60 -14.75
CA TYR A 240 -6.27 16.45 -15.51
C TYR A 240 -7.12 15.19 -15.24
N LEU A 241 -7.33 14.86 -13.96
CA LEU A 241 -8.15 13.72 -13.54
C LEU A 241 -9.60 13.85 -14.02
N ALA A 242 -10.19 15.03 -13.86
CA ALA A 242 -11.56 15.30 -14.33
C ALA A 242 -11.69 15.13 -15.85
N GLY A 243 -10.69 15.57 -16.62
CA GLY A 243 -10.64 15.39 -18.07
C GLY A 243 -10.47 13.92 -18.47
N ALA A 244 -9.64 13.17 -17.75
CA ALA A 244 -9.43 11.75 -17.99
C ALA A 244 -10.71 10.93 -17.73
N LEU A 245 -11.44 11.25 -16.65
CA LEU A 245 -12.76 10.68 -16.34
C LEU A 245 -13.80 10.96 -17.42
N LYS A 246 -13.88 12.21 -17.90
CA LYS A 246 -14.80 12.56 -19.01
C LYS A 246 -14.50 11.72 -20.26
N ARG A 247 -13.22 11.57 -20.63
CA ARG A 247 -12.81 10.73 -21.78
C ARG A 247 -13.17 9.26 -21.58
N HIS A 248 -13.03 8.73 -20.36
CA HIS A 248 -13.42 7.37 -20.04
C HIS A 248 -14.93 7.16 -20.21
N SER A 249 -15.74 8.02 -19.58
CA SER A 249 -17.21 7.94 -19.68
C SER A 249 -17.72 8.06 -21.12
N LYS A 250 -17.04 8.83 -21.97
CA LYS A 250 -17.38 8.96 -23.39
C LYS A 250 -17.09 7.67 -24.16
N ARG A 251 -16.00 6.96 -23.83
CA ARG A 251 -15.65 5.67 -24.42
C ARG A 251 -16.62 4.57 -24.00
N GLU A 252 -16.99 4.52 -22.73
CA GLU A 252 -17.97 3.54 -22.23
C GLU A 252 -19.35 3.70 -22.88
N ARG A 253 -19.78 4.92 -23.20
CA ARG A 253 -21.05 5.16 -23.90
C ARG A 253 -21.01 4.81 -25.39
N ALA A 254 -19.83 4.66 -25.97
CA ALA A 254 -19.64 4.38 -27.38
C ALA A 254 -19.41 2.88 -27.67
N ALA A 255 -19.17 2.09 -26.62
CA ALA A 255 -19.01 0.63 -26.67
C ALA A 255 -20.32 -0.06 -26.31
#